data_AF-C9JT96-F1
#
_entry.id   AF-C9JT96-F1
#
_cell.length_a   1.000
_cell.length_b   1.000
_cell.length_c   1.000
_cell.angle_alpha   90.00
_cell.angle_beta   90.00
_cell.angle_gamma   90.00
#
_symmetry.space_group_name_H-M   'P 1'
#
loop_
_entity.id
_entity.type
_entity.pdbx_description
1 polymer ?
#
loop_
_entity_poly.entity_id
_entity_poly.type
_entity_poly.pdbx_seq_one_letter_code
_entity_poly.pdbx_strand_id
1 'polypeptide(L)'
;MAGPFSRLLSARPGLRLLALAGAGSLAAGFLLRPEPVRAASERRRLYPPSQTWPTGQLPGNCTRSRRLCPPSMVTGYPLPSAEYPDLRKHNNCMASHLTPAVYARLCDKTTPTGWTLDQCIQTGVDNPGHPFIKTVGMVAGDEETYEVFADLFDPVIQERHNGYDPRTMKHTTDLDASKIRSGYFDERYVLSSRVRTGRSIRGLSLPPACTRAERREVERV
;
A
#
# COMPACT_ATOMS: atom_id res chain seq x y z
N MET A 1 -26.17 -48.53 1.06
CA MET A 1 -25.22 -48.88 2.14
C MET A 1 -24.74 -47.58 2.80
N ALA A 2 -24.35 -47.65 4.08
CA ALA A 2 -24.12 -46.57 5.05
C ALA A 2 -25.42 -46.05 5.72
N GLY A 3 -25.56 -46.47 6.97
CA GLY A 3 -26.75 -46.41 7.82
C GLY A 3 -26.87 -45.18 8.73
N PRO A 4 -27.83 -45.24 9.67
CA PRO A 4 -28.56 -44.09 10.20
C PRO A 4 -28.08 -43.69 11.61
N PHE A 5 -28.18 -42.40 11.95
CA PHE A 5 -28.40 -42.00 13.34
C PHE A 5 -29.40 -40.85 13.37
N SER A 6 -30.64 -41.18 13.72
CA SER A 6 -31.66 -40.25 14.16
C SER A 6 -32.34 -40.84 15.38
N ARG A 7 -32.71 -39.91 16.29
CA ARG A 7 -33.63 -39.99 17.44
C ARG A 7 -33.02 -40.28 18.80
N LEU A 8 -33.15 -39.28 19.68
CA LEU A 8 -33.85 -39.30 20.98
C LEU A 8 -33.73 -37.85 21.52
N LEU A 9 -34.74 -37.04 21.76
CA LEU A 9 -36.02 -37.25 22.44
C LEU A 9 -37.03 -36.17 22.01
N SER A 10 -38.23 -36.60 21.65
CA SER A 10 -39.44 -35.76 21.69
C SER A 10 -40.38 -36.31 22.74
N ALA A 11 -41.15 -35.39 23.33
CA ALA A 11 -42.40 -35.58 24.09
C ALA A 11 -42.26 -35.76 25.62
N ARG A 12 -42.78 -34.77 26.36
CA ARG A 12 -44.16 -34.83 26.89
C ARG A 12 -44.70 -33.44 27.28
N PRO A 13 -46.04 -33.28 27.37
CA PRO A 13 -46.71 -32.00 27.23
C PRO A 13 -47.19 -31.39 28.55
N GLY A 14 -47.41 -30.06 28.53
CA GLY A 14 -48.44 -29.36 29.30
C GLY A 14 -48.15 -29.05 30.77
N LEU A 15 -47.94 -27.76 31.08
CA LEU A 15 -48.60 -27.16 32.25
C LEU A 15 -48.81 -25.66 32.04
N ARG A 16 -49.98 -25.23 32.50
CA ARG A 16 -50.65 -23.96 32.28
C ARG A 16 -50.00 -22.79 33.01
N LEU A 17 -50.19 -21.61 32.42
CA LEU A 17 -50.14 -20.28 33.04
C LEU A 17 -50.79 -20.29 34.44
N LEU A 18 -50.09 -19.73 35.43
CA LEU A 18 -50.73 -19.15 36.60
C LEU A 18 -49.93 -17.90 37.01
N ALA A 19 -50.54 -16.76 36.72
CA ALA A 19 -50.07 -15.44 37.10
C ALA A 19 -50.12 -15.30 38.63
N LEU A 20 -49.02 -14.87 39.23
CA LEU A 20 -48.99 -14.28 40.56
C LEU A 20 -48.34 -12.91 40.42
N ALA A 21 -49.18 -11.89 40.39
CA ALA A 21 -48.80 -10.50 40.55
C ALA A 21 -48.26 -10.31 41.97
N GLY A 22 -46.94 -10.31 42.11
CA GLY A 22 -46.24 -9.92 43.32
C GLY A 22 -45.71 -8.51 43.17
N ALA A 23 -46.33 -7.57 43.86
CA ALA A 23 -45.83 -6.21 44.04
C ALA A 23 -44.43 -6.26 44.68
N GLY A 24 -43.41 -5.91 43.89
CA GLY A 24 -42.01 -5.89 44.31
C GLY A 24 -41.28 -4.73 43.67
N SER A 25 -41.36 -3.58 44.33
CA SER A 25 -40.35 -2.53 44.40
C SER A 25 -39.71 -2.03 43.09
N LEU A 26 -40.26 -0.90 42.63
CA LEU A 26 -39.58 0.25 42.04
C LEU A 26 -38.13 0.43 42.56
N ALA A 27 -37.10 -0.05 41.85
CA ALA A 27 -35.72 0.45 41.93
C ALA A 27 -34.76 -0.29 40.96
N ALA A 28 -34.95 -0.14 39.64
CA ALA A 28 -33.92 -0.51 38.66
C ALA A 28 -34.07 0.31 37.37
N GLY A 29 -34.08 1.64 37.52
CA GLY A 29 -34.24 2.58 36.40
C GLY A 29 -33.24 3.74 36.44
N PHE A 30 -32.03 3.53 37.00
CA PHE A 30 -31.06 4.62 37.17
C PHE A 30 -29.59 4.23 36.92
N LEU A 31 -29.30 3.27 36.03
CA LEU A 31 -27.92 2.97 35.60
C LEU A 31 -27.81 2.59 34.12
N LEU A 32 -28.47 3.33 33.22
CA LEU A 32 -28.05 3.42 31.82
C LEU A 32 -28.16 4.88 31.38
N ARG A 33 -27.16 5.68 31.77
CA ARG A 33 -26.91 6.97 31.12
C ARG A 33 -26.56 6.70 29.66
N PRO A 34 -27.16 7.39 28.68
CA PRO A 34 -26.53 7.53 27.38
C PRO A 34 -25.26 8.34 27.57
N GLU A 35 -24.09 7.72 27.41
CA GLU A 35 -22.83 8.44 27.27
C GLU A 35 -22.97 9.39 26.07
N PRO A 36 -22.92 10.72 26.25
CA PRO A 36 -22.76 11.61 25.12
C PRO A 36 -21.37 11.36 24.57
N VAL A 37 -21.27 10.79 23.37
CA VAL A 37 -20.00 10.71 22.63
C VAL A 37 -19.54 12.15 22.38
N ARG A 38 -18.73 12.68 23.29
CA ARG A 38 -18.00 13.92 23.08
C ARG A 38 -16.97 13.64 22.01
N ALA A 39 -17.02 14.41 20.92
CA ALA A 39 -15.89 14.49 19.98
C ALA A 39 -14.64 14.77 20.81
N ALA A 40 -13.70 13.82 20.81
CA ALA A 40 -12.41 14.02 21.44
C ALA A 40 -11.80 15.31 20.86
N SER A 41 -11.29 16.16 21.75
CA SER A 41 -10.53 17.36 21.42
C SER A 41 -9.67 17.15 20.18
N GLU A 42 -9.60 18.15 19.30
CA GLU A 42 -8.75 18.20 18.11
C GLU A 42 -7.27 17.95 18.46
N ARG A 43 -6.90 16.69 18.67
CA ARG A 43 -5.50 16.27 18.68
C ARG A 43 -5.13 16.20 17.21
N ARG A 44 -4.59 17.30 16.67
CA ARG A 44 -3.77 17.23 15.46
C ARG A 44 -2.74 16.13 15.69
N ARG A 45 -2.88 15.00 14.99
CA ARG A 45 -1.83 13.99 14.94
C ARG A 45 -0.66 14.65 14.21
N LEU A 46 0.28 15.18 14.99
CA LEU A 46 1.58 15.57 14.49
C LEU A 46 2.30 14.28 14.11
N TYR A 47 2.28 13.95 12.82
CA TYR A 47 3.14 12.92 12.29
C TYR A 47 4.60 13.33 12.58
N PRO A 48 5.43 12.43 13.12
CA PRO A 48 6.82 12.73 13.38
C PRO A 48 7.49 13.20 12.07
N PRO A 49 8.42 14.16 12.14
CA PRO A 49 9.13 14.61 10.96
C PRO A 49 9.88 13.42 10.34
N SER A 50 9.63 13.16 9.06
CA SER A 50 10.51 12.35 8.23
C SER A 50 11.90 12.98 8.32
N GLN A 51 12.88 12.20 8.75
CA GLN A 51 14.27 12.63 8.87
C GLN A 51 14.70 13.26 7.54
N THR A 52 15.00 14.56 7.58
CA THR A 52 15.73 15.21 6.51
C THR A 52 17.16 14.70 6.60
N TRP A 53 17.59 13.92 5.61
CA TRP A 53 18.99 13.56 5.46
C TRP A 53 19.84 14.85 5.45
N PRO A 54 20.89 14.95 6.28
CA PRO A 54 21.72 16.15 6.28
C PRO A 54 22.52 16.21 4.97
N THR A 55 22.27 17.27 4.21
CA THR A 55 23.10 17.71 3.09
C THR A 55 24.50 18.07 3.60
N GLY A 56 25.49 17.31 3.13
CA GLY A 56 26.88 17.72 2.92
C GLY A 56 27.63 18.42 4.05
N GLN A 57 28.40 17.66 4.83
CA GLN A 57 29.60 18.17 5.50
C GLN A 57 30.83 17.51 4.86
N LEU A 58 31.56 18.27 4.04
CA LEU A 58 32.89 17.92 3.56
C LEU A 58 33.92 18.21 4.65
N PRO A 59 34.76 17.25 5.09
CA PRO A 59 35.89 17.58 5.94
C PRO A 59 37.15 17.85 5.10
N GLY A 60 37.66 19.08 5.23
CA GLY A 60 39.02 19.35 5.68
C GLY A 60 40.22 18.88 4.84
N ASN A 61 40.94 19.85 4.30
CA ASN A 61 42.28 19.73 3.70
C ASN A 61 43.28 18.94 4.56
N CYS A 62 43.95 17.96 3.94
CA CYS A 62 45.16 17.33 4.48
C CYS A 62 46.28 17.38 3.42
N THR A 63 47.25 18.28 3.63
CA THR A 63 48.46 18.42 2.81
C THR A 63 49.53 17.42 3.26
N ARG A 64 49.81 16.35 2.50
CA ARG A 64 51.16 15.76 2.43
C ARG A 64 51.32 14.74 1.29
N SER A 65 52.51 14.79 0.66
CA SER A 65 53.17 13.73 -0.13
C SER A 65 52.62 13.44 -1.55
N ARG A 66 53.25 14.08 -2.55
CA ARG A 66 53.26 13.68 -3.96
C ARG A 66 53.84 12.25 -4.09
N ARG A 67 52.98 11.26 -4.29
CA ARG A 67 53.31 10.06 -5.05
C ARG A 67 52.50 10.10 -6.34
N LEU A 68 53.17 9.82 -7.45
CA LEU A 68 52.61 9.82 -8.80
C LEU A 68 51.53 8.75 -8.90
N CYS A 69 50.26 9.16 -8.85
CA CYS A 69 49.12 8.34 -9.26
C CYS A 69 48.87 8.56 -10.77
N PRO A 70 48.53 7.51 -11.53
CA PRO A 70 48.14 7.64 -12.94
C PRO A 70 46.88 8.50 -13.10
N PRO A 71 46.65 9.09 -14.29
CA PRO A 71 45.67 10.16 -14.46
C PRO A 71 44.25 9.69 -14.14
N SER A 72 43.61 10.49 -13.28
CA SER A 72 42.26 10.37 -12.77
C SER A 72 41.22 10.17 -13.87
N MET A 73 40.53 9.02 -13.84
CA MET A 73 39.16 8.95 -14.32
C MET A 73 38.26 9.58 -13.25
N VAL A 74 37.54 10.60 -13.68
CA VAL A 74 36.64 11.45 -12.93
C VAL A 74 35.41 10.64 -12.50
N THR A 75 35.09 10.69 -11.19
CA THR A 75 33.78 10.78 -10.50
C THR A 75 33.73 9.89 -9.25
N GLY A 76 33.65 10.50 -8.07
CA GLY A 76 33.56 9.83 -6.76
C GLY A 76 32.19 9.23 -6.43
N TYR A 77 31.48 8.71 -7.42
CA TYR A 77 30.25 7.93 -7.19
C TYR A 77 30.57 6.44 -7.29
N PRO A 78 30.08 5.61 -6.35
CA PRO A 78 30.22 4.17 -6.47
C PRO A 78 29.60 3.69 -7.79
N LEU A 79 30.21 2.67 -8.41
CA LEU A 79 29.64 2.06 -9.61
C LEU A 79 28.19 1.61 -9.33
N PRO A 80 27.25 1.72 -10.27
CA PRO A 80 25.85 1.31 -10.04
C PRO A 80 25.71 -0.12 -9.49
N SER A 81 26.62 -1.02 -9.86
CA SER A 81 26.66 -2.40 -9.35
C SER A 81 26.96 -2.51 -7.85
N ALA A 82 27.57 -1.50 -7.23
CA ALA A 82 27.91 -1.50 -5.81
C ALA A 82 26.69 -1.22 -4.91
N GLU A 83 25.70 -0.49 -5.41
CA GLU A 83 24.45 -0.16 -4.71
C GLU A 83 23.30 -1.12 -5.08
N TYR A 84 23.56 -2.11 -5.93
CA TYR A 84 22.54 -3.07 -6.36
C TYR A 84 22.01 -3.89 -5.17
N PRO A 85 20.69 -3.98 -4.97
CA PRO A 85 20.13 -4.63 -3.78
C PRO A 85 20.33 -6.16 -3.81
N ASP A 86 20.57 -6.74 -2.63
CA ASP A 86 20.57 -8.19 -2.46
C ASP A 86 19.13 -8.73 -2.39
N LEU A 87 18.67 -9.31 -3.49
CA LEU A 87 17.30 -9.82 -3.66
C LEU A 87 17.20 -11.35 -3.67
N ARG A 88 18.24 -12.07 -3.21
CA ARG A 88 18.33 -13.54 -3.34
C ARG A 88 17.21 -14.31 -2.63
N LYS A 89 16.57 -13.71 -1.62
CA LYS A 89 15.51 -14.35 -0.81
C LYS A 89 14.16 -13.65 -1.00
N HIS A 90 14.00 -12.89 -2.08
CA HIS A 90 12.83 -12.06 -2.32
C HIS A 90 11.86 -12.72 -3.29
N ASN A 91 10.58 -12.55 -3.02
CA ASN A 91 9.45 -13.03 -3.80
C ASN A 91 8.40 -11.91 -3.92
N ASN A 92 8.76 -10.92 -4.73
CA ASN A 92 7.87 -9.85 -5.19
C ASN A 92 8.13 -9.58 -6.68
N CYS A 93 7.20 -8.91 -7.37
CA CYS A 93 7.28 -8.70 -8.82
C CYS A 93 8.52 -7.87 -9.19
N MET A 94 8.82 -6.81 -8.44
CA MET A 94 10.01 -5.96 -8.63
C MET A 94 11.29 -6.80 -8.61
N ALA A 95 11.48 -7.66 -7.62
CA ALA A 95 12.66 -8.52 -7.51
C ALA A 95 12.76 -9.56 -8.64
N SER A 96 11.64 -9.91 -9.27
CA SER A 96 11.61 -10.85 -10.41
C SER A 96 12.08 -10.19 -11.72
N HIS A 97 12.03 -8.86 -11.80
CA HIS A 97 12.32 -8.10 -13.03
C HIS A 97 13.49 -7.11 -12.90
N LEU A 98 13.92 -6.78 -11.69
CA LEU A 98 15.12 -5.97 -11.51
C LEU A 98 16.34 -6.80 -11.92
N THR A 99 17.12 -6.23 -12.84
CA THR A 99 18.39 -6.80 -13.30
C THR A 99 19.50 -5.77 -13.13
N PRO A 100 20.77 -6.19 -12.99
CA PRO A 100 21.89 -5.25 -12.90
C PRO A 100 21.94 -4.24 -14.05
N ALA A 101 21.58 -4.67 -15.26
CA ALA A 101 21.55 -3.81 -16.45
C ALA A 101 20.41 -2.77 -16.41
N VAL A 102 19.24 -3.13 -15.88
CA VAL A 102 18.13 -2.19 -15.69
C VAL A 102 18.47 -1.20 -14.57
N TYR A 103 19.00 -1.68 -13.44
CA TYR A 103 19.38 -0.81 -12.33
C TYR A 103 20.45 0.20 -12.74
N ALA A 104 21.54 -0.24 -13.38
CA ALA A 104 22.59 0.65 -13.86
C ALA A 104 22.13 1.67 -14.89
N ARG A 105 21.07 1.38 -15.66
CA ARG A 105 20.48 2.31 -16.64
C ARG A 105 19.57 3.36 -16.00
N LEU A 106 19.00 3.05 -14.83
CA LEU A 106 17.94 3.84 -14.21
C LEU A 106 18.36 4.53 -12.91
N CYS A 107 19.45 4.09 -12.25
CA CYS A 107 19.86 4.55 -10.92
C CYS A 107 20.13 6.06 -10.84
N ASP A 108 20.70 6.66 -11.89
CA ASP A 108 21.02 8.10 -11.93
C ASP A 108 19.85 8.96 -12.42
N LYS A 109 18.72 8.35 -12.81
CA LYS A 109 17.54 9.09 -13.28
C LYS A 109 16.73 9.59 -12.10
N THR A 110 16.10 10.74 -12.30
CA THR A 110 15.17 11.32 -11.34
C THR A 110 13.95 11.89 -12.04
N THR A 111 12.81 11.92 -11.35
CA THR A 111 11.61 12.61 -11.81
C THR A 111 11.75 14.13 -11.62
N PRO A 112 10.87 14.95 -12.20
CA PRO A 112 10.92 16.41 -12.00
C PRO A 112 10.85 16.84 -10.53
N THR A 113 10.24 16.04 -9.66
CA THR A 113 10.13 16.31 -8.22
C THR A 113 11.28 15.73 -7.39
N GLY A 114 12.22 15.04 -8.02
CA GLY A 114 13.38 14.46 -7.36
C GLY A 114 13.20 13.01 -6.89
N TRP A 115 12.15 12.31 -7.32
CA TRP A 115 11.93 10.90 -6.98
C TRP A 115 12.92 9.99 -7.73
N THR A 116 13.46 8.97 -7.05
CA THR A 116 14.53 8.10 -7.60
C THR A 116 14.11 6.64 -7.72
N LEU A 117 14.91 5.85 -8.44
CA LEU A 117 14.70 4.40 -8.56
C LEU A 117 14.73 3.71 -7.20
N ASP A 118 15.71 4.02 -6.35
CA ASP A 118 15.87 3.40 -5.04
C ASP A 118 14.63 3.64 -4.17
N GLN A 119 14.09 4.86 -4.20
CA GLN A 119 12.86 5.20 -3.50
C GLN A 119 11.65 4.42 -4.04
N CYS A 120 11.59 4.14 -5.35
CA CYS A 120 10.55 3.29 -5.93
C CYS A 120 10.62 1.86 -5.36
N ILE A 121 11.81 1.26 -5.30
CA ILE A 121 11.99 -0.16 -5.00
C ILE A 121 12.19 -0.46 -3.51
N GLN A 122 12.43 0.55 -2.67
CA GLN A 122 12.76 0.40 -1.24
C GLN A 122 11.80 -0.54 -0.51
N THR A 123 10.49 -0.39 -0.74
CA THR A 123 9.49 -1.26 -0.10
C THR A 123 9.65 -2.73 -0.49
N GLY A 124 10.11 -3.04 -1.70
CA GLY A 124 10.35 -4.42 -2.14
C GLY A 124 11.67 -4.95 -1.65
N VAL A 125 12.68 -4.09 -1.49
CA VAL A 125 13.98 -4.46 -0.88
C VAL A 125 13.80 -4.80 0.60
N ASP A 126 13.08 -3.95 1.35
CA ASP A 126 12.88 -4.11 2.80
C ASP A 126 11.92 -5.24 3.16
N ASN A 127 11.03 -5.63 2.23
CA ASN A 127 10.00 -6.63 2.46
C ASN A 127 10.18 -7.79 1.47
N PRO A 128 10.94 -8.84 1.84
CA PRO A 128 11.27 -9.96 0.95
C PRO A 128 10.06 -10.69 0.39
N GLY A 129 8.92 -10.63 1.07
CA GLY A 129 7.68 -11.19 0.54
C GLY A 129 6.56 -11.08 1.56
N HIS A 130 5.43 -11.67 1.21
CA HIS A 130 4.29 -11.81 2.11
C HIS A 130 3.82 -13.28 2.13
N PRO A 131 3.45 -13.86 3.29
CA PRO A 131 3.28 -15.31 3.44
C PRO A 131 2.33 -16.00 2.46
N PHE A 132 1.34 -15.28 1.92
CA PHE A 132 0.30 -15.86 1.08
C PHE A 132 0.15 -15.21 -0.30
N ILE A 133 0.80 -14.07 -0.55
CA ILE A 133 0.53 -13.25 -1.73
C ILE A 133 1.86 -12.71 -2.26
N LYS A 134 2.11 -12.88 -3.56
CA LYS A 134 3.22 -12.20 -4.23
C LYS A 134 2.90 -10.70 -4.32
N THR A 135 3.69 -9.89 -3.63
CA THR A 135 3.53 -8.43 -3.63
C THR A 135 4.19 -7.81 -4.85
N VAL A 136 3.84 -6.56 -5.17
CA VAL A 136 4.45 -5.84 -6.29
C VAL A 136 5.91 -5.48 -5.97
N GLY A 137 6.18 -4.93 -4.78
CA GLY A 137 7.54 -4.61 -4.34
C GLY A 137 8.10 -3.28 -4.85
N MET A 138 7.27 -2.41 -5.41
CA MET A 138 7.66 -1.04 -5.75
C MET A 138 6.45 -0.10 -5.79
N VAL A 139 6.70 1.20 -5.64
CA VAL A 139 5.67 2.26 -5.63
C VAL A 139 6.09 3.44 -6.49
N ALA A 140 5.11 4.19 -6.99
CA ALA A 140 5.33 5.45 -7.70
C ALA A 140 5.29 6.64 -6.73
N GLY A 141 6.21 7.60 -6.92
CA GLY A 141 6.24 8.85 -6.15
C GLY A 141 5.42 9.96 -6.78
N ASP A 142 5.29 9.97 -8.10
CA ASP A 142 4.57 10.96 -8.90
C ASP A 142 4.07 10.34 -10.23
N GLU A 143 3.42 11.14 -11.09
CA GLU A 143 2.88 10.67 -12.39
C GLU A 143 4.03 10.27 -13.33
N GLU A 144 5.10 11.06 -13.35
CA GLU A 144 6.27 10.90 -14.21
C GLU A 144 7.11 9.67 -13.88
N THR A 145 7.01 9.16 -12.65
CA THR A 145 7.66 7.92 -12.20
C THR A 145 7.40 6.75 -13.16
N TYR A 146 6.17 6.62 -13.67
CA TYR A 146 5.81 5.53 -14.59
C TYR A 146 6.51 5.63 -15.95
N GLU A 147 6.88 6.83 -16.38
CA GLU A 147 7.57 7.06 -17.64
C GLU A 147 9.10 6.97 -17.47
N VAL A 148 9.65 7.69 -16.49
CA VAL A 148 11.10 7.77 -16.23
C VAL A 148 11.69 6.38 -15.97
N PHE A 149 10.96 5.54 -15.24
CA PHE A 149 11.38 4.20 -14.84
C PHE A 149 10.57 3.09 -15.54
N ALA A 150 9.98 3.37 -16.70
CA ALA A 150 9.14 2.44 -17.48
C ALA A 150 9.82 1.08 -17.73
N ASP A 151 11.14 1.08 -17.93
CA ASP A 151 11.93 -0.15 -18.13
C ASP A 151 11.87 -1.16 -16.98
N LEU A 152 11.48 -0.73 -15.78
CA LEU A 152 11.19 -1.61 -14.65
C LEU A 152 9.67 -1.71 -14.40
N PHE A 153 8.93 -0.62 -14.50
CA PHE A 153 7.48 -0.63 -14.24
C PHE A 153 6.70 -1.47 -15.25
N ASP A 154 7.02 -1.41 -16.54
CA ASP A 154 6.32 -2.12 -17.60
C ASP A 154 6.31 -3.65 -17.41
N PRO A 155 7.48 -4.32 -17.24
CA PRO A 155 7.47 -5.76 -17.00
C PRO A 155 6.79 -6.14 -15.68
N VAL A 156 6.90 -5.31 -14.64
CA VAL A 156 6.22 -5.52 -13.36
C VAL A 156 4.70 -5.41 -13.50
N ILE A 157 4.21 -4.44 -14.26
CA ILE A 157 2.78 -4.28 -14.58
C ILE A 157 2.30 -5.51 -15.37
N GLN A 158 3.06 -5.95 -16.37
CA GLN A 158 2.70 -7.09 -17.19
C GLN A 158 2.59 -8.38 -16.36
N GLU A 159 3.54 -8.64 -15.45
CA GLU A 159 3.45 -9.77 -14.53
C GLU A 159 2.24 -9.64 -13.60
N ARG A 160 2.08 -8.48 -12.97
CA ARG A 160 1.02 -8.28 -11.95
C ARG A 160 -0.39 -8.36 -12.54
N HIS A 161 -0.54 -7.91 -13.79
CA HIS A 161 -1.80 -7.85 -14.53
C HIS A 161 -1.92 -8.96 -15.59
N ASN A 162 -1.23 -10.09 -15.40
CA ASN A 162 -1.39 -11.33 -16.15
C ASN A 162 -1.32 -11.16 -17.69
N GLY A 163 -0.32 -10.41 -18.18
CA GLY A 163 -0.04 -10.24 -19.61
C GLY A 163 -0.52 -8.92 -20.21
N TYR A 164 -1.13 -8.02 -19.43
CA TYR A 164 -1.39 -6.65 -19.90
C TYR A 164 -0.08 -5.90 -20.11
N ASP A 165 0.27 -5.63 -21.37
CA ASP A 165 1.48 -4.91 -21.73
C ASP A 165 1.19 -3.41 -21.94
N PRO A 166 1.67 -2.51 -21.06
CA PRO A 166 1.41 -1.08 -21.19
C PRO A 166 2.08 -0.44 -22.41
N ARG A 167 3.07 -1.10 -23.04
CA ARG A 167 3.73 -0.58 -24.24
C ARG A 167 2.92 -0.77 -25.51
N THR A 168 2.10 -1.81 -25.57
CA THR A 168 1.37 -2.21 -26.78
C THR A 168 -0.14 -2.13 -26.65
N MET A 169 -0.66 -2.22 -25.41
CA MET A 169 -2.09 -2.21 -25.13
C MET A 169 -2.57 -0.85 -24.63
N LYS A 170 -3.87 -0.58 -24.80
CA LYS A 170 -4.53 0.62 -24.25
C LYS A 170 -5.65 0.20 -23.29
N HIS A 171 -5.67 0.83 -22.12
CA HIS A 171 -6.75 0.63 -21.15
C HIS A 171 -8.03 1.33 -21.61
N THR A 172 -9.16 0.65 -21.49
CA THR A 172 -10.49 1.22 -21.76
C THR A 172 -11.23 1.45 -20.44
N THR A 173 -11.79 2.64 -20.27
CA THR A 173 -12.59 2.98 -19.10
C THR A 173 -14.06 3.05 -19.50
N ASP A 174 -14.91 2.32 -18.78
CA ASP A 174 -16.35 2.31 -18.97
C ASP A 174 -17.02 2.38 -17.59
N LEU A 175 -17.66 3.51 -17.31
CA LEU A 175 -18.39 3.76 -16.06
C LEU A 175 -19.91 3.83 -16.31
N ASP A 176 -20.39 3.31 -17.44
CA ASP A 176 -21.81 3.20 -17.73
C ASP A 176 -22.44 2.02 -16.98
N ALA A 177 -23.05 2.32 -15.84
CA ALA A 177 -23.72 1.33 -15.00
C ALA A 177 -24.91 0.65 -15.67
N SER A 178 -25.48 1.24 -16.73
CA SER A 178 -26.64 0.65 -17.44
C SER A 178 -26.31 -0.63 -18.19
N LYS A 179 -25.02 -0.86 -18.51
CA LYS A 179 -24.54 -2.06 -19.19
C LYS A 179 -24.51 -3.30 -18.28
N ILE A 180 -24.65 -3.12 -16.97
CA ILE A 180 -24.67 -4.21 -16.01
C ILE A 180 -25.97 -4.99 -16.17
N ARG A 181 -25.86 -6.30 -16.38
CA ARG A 181 -27.00 -7.23 -16.45
C ARG A 181 -27.03 -8.05 -15.15
N SER A 182 -28.22 -8.25 -14.58
CA SER A 182 -28.38 -8.76 -13.21
C SER A 182 -27.79 -7.80 -12.17
N GLY A 183 -27.39 -8.31 -11.00
CA GLY A 183 -26.80 -7.51 -9.91
C GLY A 183 -27.47 -7.71 -8.55
N TYR A 184 -28.47 -8.60 -8.47
CA TYR A 184 -29.14 -8.95 -7.22
C TYR A 184 -28.66 -10.31 -6.73
N PHE A 185 -28.07 -10.33 -5.53
CA PHE A 185 -27.55 -11.55 -4.92
C PHE A 185 -28.56 -12.19 -3.98
N ASP A 186 -28.39 -13.47 -3.68
CA ASP A 186 -29.17 -14.14 -2.63
C ASP A 186 -28.72 -13.63 -1.24
N GLU A 187 -29.59 -12.86 -0.60
CA GLU A 187 -29.35 -12.18 0.68
C GLU A 187 -29.12 -13.15 1.85
N ARG A 188 -29.43 -14.45 1.68
CA ARG A 188 -29.09 -15.48 2.69
C ARG A 188 -27.58 -15.71 2.78
N TYR A 189 -26.84 -15.38 1.73
CA TYR A 189 -25.40 -15.59 1.64
C TYR A 189 -24.62 -14.28 1.62
N VAL A 190 -25.09 -13.29 0.85
CA VAL A 190 -24.38 -12.02 0.68
C VAL A 190 -24.86 -11.00 1.71
N LEU A 191 -24.05 -10.76 2.72
CA LEU A 191 -24.36 -9.82 3.81
C LEU A 191 -24.22 -8.34 3.39
N SER A 192 -23.25 -8.04 2.53
CA SER A 192 -23.03 -6.68 2.01
C SER A 192 -22.24 -6.73 0.70
N SER A 193 -22.42 -5.70 -0.13
CA SER A 193 -21.70 -5.51 -1.38
C SER A 193 -21.01 -4.14 -1.38
N ARG A 194 -19.77 -4.07 -1.87
CA ARG A 194 -18.99 -2.82 -1.92
C ARG A 194 -18.13 -2.74 -3.17
N VAL A 195 -18.14 -1.57 -3.82
CA VAL A 195 -17.23 -1.21 -4.91
C VAL A 195 -16.29 -0.09 -4.44
N ARG A 196 -15.00 -0.17 -4.78
CA ARG A 196 -13.99 0.85 -4.45
C ARG A 196 -13.07 1.13 -5.62
N THR A 197 -12.59 2.36 -5.73
CA THR A 197 -11.54 2.79 -6.67
C THR A 197 -10.75 3.94 -6.06
N GLY A 198 -9.61 4.31 -6.65
CA GLY A 198 -8.79 5.44 -6.23
C GLY A 198 -8.61 6.43 -7.38
N ARG A 199 -8.38 7.70 -7.05
CA ARG A 199 -8.03 8.75 -8.00
C ARG A 199 -6.88 9.57 -7.41
N SER A 200 -6.00 10.04 -8.28
CA SER A 200 -4.92 10.97 -7.93
C SER A 200 -5.19 12.30 -8.63
N ILE A 201 -4.81 13.40 -7.99
CA ILE A 201 -4.92 14.75 -8.55
C ILE A 201 -3.63 15.05 -9.29
N ARG A 202 -3.71 15.37 -10.58
CA ARG A 202 -2.54 15.71 -11.40
C ARG A 202 -1.80 16.92 -10.83
N GLY A 203 -0.48 16.88 -10.87
CA GLY A 203 0.40 17.95 -10.40
C GLY A 203 0.70 17.93 -8.90
N LEU A 204 0.21 16.93 -8.17
CA LEU A 204 0.56 16.69 -6.77
C LEU A 204 1.20 15.31 -6.65
N SER A 205 2.34 15.23 -5.95
CA SER A 205 3.01 13.94 -5.73
C SER A 205 2.11 12.94 -5.00
N LEU A 206 2.34 11.66 -5.27
CA LEU A 206 1.64 10.54 -4.65
C LEU A 206 2.05 10.38 -3.17
N PRO A 207 1.28 9.63 -2.36
CA PRO A 207 1.55 9.48 -0.93
C PRO A 207 2.99 9.14 -0.51
N PRO A 208 3.77 8.33 -1.27
CA PRO A 208 5.16 8.04 -0.92
C PRO A 208 6.09 9.26 -0.93
N ALA A 209 5.84 10.23 -1.82
CA ALA A 209 6.72 11.38 -2.03
C ALA A 209 6.14 12.71 -1.55
N CYS A 210 4.81 12.80 -1.40
CA CYS A 210 4.13 14.07 -1.11
C CYS A 210 4.65 14.76 0.15
N THR A 211 5.01 16.03 -0.01
CA THR A 211 5.32 16.91 1.11
C THR A 211 4.08 17.17 1.96
N ARG A 212 4.27 17.73 3.16
CA ARG A 212 3.14 18.14 4.00
C ARG A 212 2.26 19.18 3.32
N ALA A 213 2.84 20.05 2.48
CA ALA A 213 2.10 21.09 1.77
C ALA A 213 1.21 20.45 0.69
N GLU A 214 1.77 19.60 -0.16
CA GLU A 214 1.01 18.91 -1.22
C GLU A 214 -0.10 18.03 -0.64
N ARG A 215 0.17 17.30 0.46
CA ARG A 215 -0.86 16.49 1.10
C ARG A 215 -2.04 17.31 1.62
N ARG A 216 -1.76 18.50 2.17
CA ARG A 216 -2.80 19.45 2.60
C ARG A 216 -3.52 20.05 1.40
N GLU A 217 -2.84 20.22 0.28
CA GLU A 217 -3.45 20.68 -0.96
C GLU A 217 -4.40 19.63 -1.54
N VAL A 218 -4.02 18.34 -1.52
CA VAL A 218 -4.95 17.24 -1.87
C VAL A 218 -6.18 17.23 -0.97
N GLU A 219 -6.04 17.52 0.33
CA GLU A 219 -7.18 17.63 1.26
C GLU A 219 -8.08 18.83 0.97
N ARG A 220 -7.53 19.90 0.40
CA ARG A 220 -8.23 21.16 0.13
C ARG A 220 -9.06 21.13 -1.16
N VAL A 221 -8.54 20.47 -2.21
CA VAL A 221 -9.14 20.38 -3.55
C VAL A 221 -10.36 19.46 -3.53
#